data_AF-A0A7L0Y363-F1
#
_entry.id   AF-A0A7L0Y363-F1
#
_cell.length_a   1.000
_cell.length_b   1.000
_cell.length_c   1.000
_cell.angle_alpha   90.00
_cell.angle_beta   90.00
_cell.angle_gamma   90.00
#
_symmetry.space_group_name_H-M   'P 1'
#
loop_
_entity.id
_entity.type
_entity.pdbx_description
1 polymer ?
#
loop_
_entity_poly.entity_id
_entity_poly.type
_entity_poly.pdbx_seq_one_letter_code
_entity_poly.pdbx_strand_id
1 'polypeptide(L)' 'MDHSQGRFMRKGVVGDWRDHFSPQQNALFNQRYQEEMGDVELPTQWPMA' A
#
# COMPACT_ATOMS: atom_id res chain seq x y z
N MET A 1 5.77 -16.54 21.12
CA MET A 1 5.68 -15.17 20.57
C MET A 1 4.45 -14.53 21.19
N ASP A 2 4.57 -13.30 21.70
CA ASP A 2 3.43 -12.58 22.25
C ASP A 2 2.60 -11.99 21.10
N HIS A 3 1.31 -12.34 21.05
CA HIS A 3 0.36 -11.89 20.03
C HIS A 3 -0.55 -10.76 20.53
N SER A 4 -0.35 -10.26 21.75
CA SER A 4 -1.15 -9.18 22.35
C SER A 4 -1.06 -7.87 21.57
N GLN A 5 0.06 -7.63 20.87
CA GLN A 5 0.30 -6.43 20.06
C GLN A 5 0.02 -6.64 18.56
N GLY A 6 -0.35 -7.86 18.16
CA GLY A 6 -0.61 -8.19 16.76
C GLY A 6 -0.17 -9.60 16.36
N ARG A 7 -0.69 -10.05 15.21
CA ARG A 7 -0.30 -11.33 14.59
C ARG A 7 0.58 -11.04 13.38
N PHE A 8 1.62 -11.85 13.19
CA PHE A 8 2.48 -11.80 12.00
C PHE A 8 1.65 -11.90 10.71
N MET A 9 0.74 -12.88 10.65
CA MET A 9 -0.32 -12.93 9.66
C MET A 9 -1.48 -12.02 10.13
N ARG A 10 -1.46 -10.75 9.71
CA ARG A 10 -2.41 -9.73 10.20
C ARG A 10 -3.82 -9.85 9.59
N LYS A 11 -3.94 -9.65 8.27
CA LYS A 11 -5.21 -9.76 7.53
C LYS A 11 -5.10 -10.52 6.20
N GLY A 12 -3.99 -10.38 5.47
CA GLY A 12 -3.76 -11.14 4.23
C GLY A 12 -4.66 -10.73 3.05
N VAL A 13 -5.12 -9.48 3.01
CA VAL A 13 -6.00 -8.96 1.95
C VAL A 13 -5.40 -7.71 1.30
N VAL A 14 -5.55 -7.60 -0.01
CA VAL A 14 -5.14 -6.40 -0.77
C VAL A 14 -6.12 -5.27 -0.49
N GLY A 15 -5.60 -4.06 -0.27
CA GLY A 15 -6.41 -2.87 -0.12
C GLY A 15 -6.87 -2.54 1.29
N ASP A 16 -6.38 -3.27 2.30
CA ASP A 16 -6.64 -2.98 3.71
C ASP A 16 -6.16 -1.59 4.17
N TRP A 17 -5.20 -1.00 3.45
CA TRP A 17 -4.72 0.36 3.70
C TRP A 17 -5.85 1.41 3.66
N ARG A 18 -6.94 1.15 2.94
CA ARG A 18 -8.11 2.05 2.85
C ARG A 18 -8.81 2.27 4.20
N ASP A 19 -8.77 1.28 5.09
CA ASP A 19 -9.36 1.39 6.42
C ASP A 19 -8.44 2.12 7.42
N HIS A 20 -7.19 2.37 7.04
CA HIS A 20 -6.16 2.93 7.92
C HIS A 20 -5.84 4.39 7.60
N PHE A 21 -6.00 4.80 6.34
CA PHE A 21 -5.70 6.15 5.90
C PHE A 21 -6.95 7.03 6.02
N SER A 22 -6.79 8.23 6.60
CA SER A 22 -7.78 9.27 6.43
C SER A 22 -7.80 9.77 4.97
N PRO A 23 -8.90 10.37 4.49
CA PRO A 23 -8.95 10.95 3.15
C PRO A 23 -7.80 11.93 2.86
N GLN A 24 -7.43 12.75 3.85
CA GLN A 24 -6.34 13.72 3.74
C GLN A 24 -4.97 13.04 3.62
N GLN A 25 -4.71 12.00 4.41
CA GLN A 25 -3.46 11.24 4.34
C GLN A 25 -3.34 10.52 2.99
N ASN A 26 -4.43 9.95 2.50
CA ASN A 26 -4.45 9.28 1.21
C ASN A 26 -4.17 10.26 0.06
N ALA A 27 -4.75 11.46 0.11
CA ALA A 27 -4.48 12.51 -0.89
C ALA A 27 -3.00 12.93 -0.89
N LEU A 28 -2.42 13.16 0.29
CA LEU A 28 -1.00 13.51 0.42
C LEU A 28 -0.09 12.38 -0.09
N PHE A 29 -0.41 11.13 0.25
CA PHE A 29 0.33 9.97 -0.24
C PHE A 29 0.29 9.89 -1.77
N ASN A 30 -0.89 10.04 -2.38
CA ASN A 30 -1.03 9.99 -3.84
C ASN A 30 -0.25 11.09 -4.55
N GLN A 31 -0.26 12.31 -4.01
CA GLN A 31 0.55 13.40 -4.55
C GLN A 31 2.04 13.02 -4.51
N ARG A 32 2.52 12.56 -3.35
CA ARG A 32 3.93 12.21 -3.17
C ARG A 32 4.35 11.05 -4.06
N TYR A 33 3.49 10.03 -4.16
CA TYR A 33 3.72 8.88 -5.04
C TYR A 33 3.87 9.33 -6.50
N GLN A 34 3.01 10.24 -6.97
CA GLN A 34 3.11 10.75 -8.33
C GLN A 34 4.39 11.57 -8.57
N GLU A 35 4.81 12.40 -7.60
CA GLU A 35 6.06 13.16 -7.67
C GLU A 35 7.29 12.26 -7.72
N GLU A 36 7.30 11.15 -6.96
CA GLU A 36 8.46 10.26 -6.86
C GLU A 36 8.50 9.19 -7.96
N MET A 37 7.34 8.71 -8.39
CA MET A 37 7.23 7.52 -9.25
C MET A 37 6.62 7.82 -10.63
N GLY A 38 6.17 9.05 -10.90
CA GLY A 38 5.44 9.39 -12.13
C GLY A 38 6.25 9.20 -13.42
N ASP A 39 7.58 9.36 -13.35
CA ASP A 39 8.49 9.19 -14.48
C ASP A 39 9.22 7.83 -14.45
N VAL A 40 8.90 6.97 -13.47
CA VAL A 40 9.50 5.64 -13.36
C VAL A 40 8.70 4.66 -14.19
N GLU A 41 9.31 4.12 -15.24
CA GLU A 41 8.76 2.94 -15.93
C GLU A 41 8.79 1.76 -14.96
N LEU A 42 7.62 1.45 -14.37
CA LEU A 42 7.46 0.25 -13.58
C LEU A 42 7.62 -0.96 -14.51
N PRO A 43 8.46 -1.95 -14.16
CA PRO A 43 8.54 -3.17 -14.94
C PRO A 43 7.16 -3.81 -14.98
N THR A 44 6.51 -3.78 -16.14
CA THR A 44 5.16 -4.30 -16.39
C THR A 44 5.11 -5.82 -16.44
N GLN A 45 6.25 -6.49 -16.23
CA GLN A 45 6.39 -7.93 -16.31
C GLN A 45 5.95 -8.63 -15.02
N TRP A 46 4.66 -8.57 -14.75
CA TRP A 46 3.96 -9.76 -14.25
C TRP A 46 3.16 -10.34 -15.42
N PRO A 47 3.56 -11.51 -15.98
CA PRO A 47 2.68 -12.22 -16.89
C PRO A 47 1.45 -12.62 -16.09
N MET A 48 0.36 -11.87 -16.26
CA MET A 48 -0.96 -12.33 -15.86
C MET A 48 -1.34 -13.44 -16.84
N ALA A 49 -1.05 -14.68 -16.47
CA ALA A 49 -1.56 -15.87 -17.13
C ALA A 49 -3.06 -16.03 -16.85
#